data_AF-A0AAE3U7K4-F1
#
_entry.id   AF-A0AAE3U7K4-F1
#
_cell.length_a   1.000
_cell.length_b   1.000
_cell.length_c   1.000
_cell.angle_alpha   90.00
_cell.angle_beta   90.00
_cell.angle_gamma   90.00
#
_symmetry.space_group_name_H-M   'P 1'
#
loop_
_entity.id
_entity.type
_entity.pdbx_description
1 polymer ?
#
loop_
_entity_poly.entity_id
_entity_poly.type
_entity_poly.pdbx_seq_one_letter_code
_entity_poly.pdbx_strand_id
1 'polypeptide(L)'
;MKTRFFYLTLFLLVAGIFTSKVQAQEVAGTKYLNAGVGIGSFNAGGIPLGVSFEYGLKNNISVGAFFDYARYGENYAGYKWHYTFLYFGGRASYHANELFGISNEKLDVYGGLSLGFRSVSYKDNSGYYNDYYNPYTNSLILGLHAGARYMLSEKVGGFAEVGYGVAALRLGVTAKF
;
A
#
# COMPACT_ATOMS: atom_id res chain seq x y z
N MET A 1 19.74 28.95 -6.41
CA MET A 1 19.68 28.25 -7.72
C MET A 1 19.91 26.74 -7.64
N LYS A 2 20.71 26.20 -6.70
CA LYS A 2 21.05 24.75 -6.62
C LYS A 2 19.87 23.82 -6.29
N THR A 3 18.90 24.26 -5.48
CA THR A 3 17.74 23.44 -5.08
C THR A 3 16.73 23.20 -6.20
N ARG A 4 16.50 24.18 -7.09
CA ARG A 4 15.57 24.02 -8.23
C ARG A 4 16.09 23.05 -9.28
N PHE A 5 17.41 22.98 -9.45
CA PHE A 5 18.05 22.03 -10.37
C PHE A 5 17.91 20.59 -9.85
N PHE A 6 18.07 20.38 -8.54
CA PHE A 6 17.93 19.07 -7.91
C PHE A 6 16.54 18.45 -8.08
N TYR A 7 15.46 19.23 -7.91
CA TYR A 7 14.08 18.75 -8.15
C TYR A 7 13.81 18.48 -9.64
N LEU A 8 14.40 19.27 -10.54
CA LEU A 8 14.29 19.05 -11.99
C LEU A 8 15.01 17.76 -12.41
N THR A 9 16.19 17.50 -11.86
CA THR A 9 16.97 16.29 -12.11
C THR A 9 16.26 15.05 -11.54
N LEU A 10 15.66 15.15 -10.35
CA LEU A 10 14.85 14.08 -9.77
C LEU A 10 13.59 13.78 -10.60
N PHE A 11 12.92 14.82 -11.12
CA PHE A 11 11.76 14.68 -12.00
C PHE A 11 12.13 14.05 -13.37
N LEU A 12 13.29 14.43 -13.93
CA LEU A 12 13.81 13.86 -15.18
C LEU A 12 14.27 12.40 -15.02
N LEU A 13 14.79 12.02 -13.84
CA LEU A 13 15.16 10.63 -13.53
C LEU A 13 13.94 9.71 -13.44
N VAL A 14 12.82 10.20 -12.90
CA VAL A 14 11.54 9.48 -12.88
C VAL A 14 10.93 9.37 -14.28
N ALA A 15 11.14 10.37 -15.14
CA ALA A 15 10.64 10.36 -16.52
C ALA A 15 11.46 9.46 -17.47
N GLY A 16 12.73 9.18 -17.17
CA GLY A 16 13.67 8.49 -18.05
C GLY A 16 13.51 6.96 -18.14
N ILE A 17 12.60 6.33 -17.40
CA ILE A 17 12.47 4.86 -17.34
C ILE A 17 11.50 4.31 -18.41
N PHE A 18 10.81 5.15 -19.18
CA PHE A 18 9.73 4.70 -20.07
C PHE A 18 10.15 4.50 -21.54
N THR A 19 11.11 3.62 -21.83
CA THR A 19 11.31 3.14 -23.22
C THR A 19 11.71 1.67 -23.28
N SER A 20 10.73 0.78 -23.20
CA SER A 20 10.85 -0.59 -23.71
C SER A 20 9.57 -0.94 -24.48
N LYS A 21 9.72 -1.22 -25.78
CA LYS A 21 8.68 -1.81 -26.63
C LYS A 21 9.07 -3.26 -26.89
N VAL A 22 8.50 -4.21 -26.14
CA VAL A 22 8.53 -5.65 -26.43
C VAL A 22 7.21 -6.25 -25.95
N GLN A 23 6.70 -7.26 -26.66
CA GLN A 23 5.35 -7.85 -26.58
C GLN A 23 4.71 -7.85 -25.18
N ALA A 24 3.60 -7.10 -25.06
CA ALA A 24 3.03 -6.68 -23.80
C ALA A 24 2.15 -7.74 -23.14
N GLN A 25 2.36 -7.96 -21.84
CA GLN A 25 1.29 -8.37 -20.94
C GLN A 25 0.59 -7.08 -20.48
N GLU A 26 -0.20 -6.48 -21.37
CA GLU A 26 -0.79 -5.17 -21.13
C GLU A 26 -1.79 -5.24 -19.96
N VAL A 27 -1.47 -4.59 -18.85
CA VAL A 27 -2.37 -4.49 -17.70
C VAL A 27 -3.53 -3.52 -17.95
N ALA A 28 -3.52 -2.79 -19.06
CA ALA A 28 -4.53 -1.78 -19.39
C ALA A 28 -5.94 -2.38 -19.35
N GLY A 29 -6.84 -1.72 -18.62
CA GLY A 29 -8.21 -2.18 -18.44
C GLY A 29 -8.40 -3.23 -17.35
N THR A 30 -7.33 -3.88 -16.89
CA THR A 30 -7.38 -4.87 -15.79
C THR A 30 -7.61 -4.17 -14.46
N LYS A 31 -8.49 -4.73 -13.63
CA LYS A 31 -8.76 -4.28 -12.27
C LYS A 31 -8.22 -5.28 -11.27
N TYR A 32 -7.45 -4.79 -10.30
CA TYR A 32 -6.95 -5.59 -9.20
C TYR A 32 -7.60 -5.14 -7.90
N LEU A 33 -8.19 -6.08 -7.17
CA LEU A 33 -8.68 -5.89 -5.81
C LEU A 33 -7.88 -6.79 -4.87
N ASN A 34 -7.04 -6.20 -4.03
CA ASN A 34 -6.23 -6.94 -3.06
C ASN A 34 -6.82 -6.76 -1.66
N ALA A 35 -6.90 -7.84 -0.90
CA ALA A 35 -7.31 -7.84 0.50
C ALA A 35 -6.34 -8.69 1.31
N GLY A 36 -5.75 -8.12 2.36
CA GLY A 36 -4.66 -8.80 3.06
C GLY A 36 -4.38 -8.27 4.46
N VAL A 37 -3.49 -9.00 5.11
CA VAL A 37 -3.04 -8.81 6.48
C VAL A 37 -1.58 -8.37 6.44
N GLY A 38 -1.24 -7.30 7.15
CA GLY A 38 0.12 -6.82 7.29
C GLY A 38 0.80 -7.33 8.57
N ILE A 39 2.11 -7.57 8.45
CA ILE A 39 3.00 -8.06 9.49
C ILE A 39 4.12 -7.03 9.65
N GLY A 40 4.46 -6.71 10.90
CA GLY A 40 5.48 -5.70 11.22
C GLY A 40 5.01 -4.29 10.86
N SER A 41 4.00 -3.76 11.57
CA SER A 41 3.58 -2.38 11.38
C SER A 41 4.62 -1.41 11.97
N PHE A 42 5.02 -0.41 11.19
CA PHE A 42 6.07 0.54 11.57
C PHE A 42 5.61 1.62 12.57
N ASN A 43 4.30 1.79 12.74
CA ASN A 43 3.75 2.96 13.42
C ASN A 43 2.60 2.65 14.38
N ALA A 44 2.00 1.47 14.30
CA ALA A 44 0.89 1.06 15.11
C ALA A 44 1.23 -0.30 15.73
N GLY A 45 1.02 -0.47 17.03
CA GLY A 45 0.86 -1.82 17.55
C GLY A 45 -0.28 -2.54 16.81
N GLY A 46 -0.25 -3.87 16.80
CA GLY A 46 -1.32 -4.68 16.20
C GLY A 46 -1.07 -5.08 14.74
N ILE A 47 -2.09 -5.75 14.18
CA ILE A 47 -2.04 -6.39 12.87
C ILE A 47 -2.90 -5.55 11.90
N PRO A 48 -2.31 -4.80 10.97
CA PRO A 48 -3.07 -4.05 9.98
C PRO A 48 -3.79 -5.00 9.02
N LEU A 49 -5.08 -4.75 8.82
CA LEU A 49 -5.92 -5.37 7.81
C LEU A 49 -6.23 -4.32 6.76
N GLY A 50 -6.12 -4.65 5.49
CA GLY A 50 -6.47 -3.66 4.49
C GLY A 50 -6.89 -4.21 3.16
N VAL A 51 -7.39 -3.29 2.35
CA VAL A 51 -7.78 -3.49 0.96
C VAL A 51 -7.12 -2.46 0.06
N SER A 52 -6.88 -2.82 -1.19
CA SER A 52 -6.44 -1.89 -2.22
C SER A 52 -7.11 -2.22 -3.54
N PHE A 53 -7.51 -1.21 -4.28
CA PHE A 53 -8.05 -1.33 -5.62
C PHE A 53 -7.15 -0.57 -6.59
N GLU A 54 -6.79 -1.20 -7.71
CA GLU A 54 -5.95 -0.61 -8.76
C GLU A 54 -6.58 -0.86 -10.13
N TYR A 55 -6.60 0.16 -10.98
CA TYR A 55 -6.99 0.08 -12.37
C TYR A 55 -5.74 0.21 -13.26
N GLY A 56 -5.55 -0.76 -14.13
CA GLY A 56 -4.46 -0.80 -15.09
C GLY A 56 -4.66 0.22 -16.20
N LEU A 57 -3.62 1.02 -16.41
CA LEU A 57 -3.45 1.97 -17.50
C LEU A 57 -2.45 1.39 -18.53
N LYS A 58 -2.19 2.17 -19.57
CA LYS A 58 -1.17 1.85 -20.57
C LYS A 58 0.23 1.89 -19.94
N ASN A 59 1.20 1.29 -20.64
CA ASN A 59 2.62 1.25 -20.26
C ASN A 59 2.89 0.51 -18.94
N ASN A 60 2.10 -0.52 -18.63
CA ASN A 60 2.27 -1.36 -17.44
C ASN A 60 2.19 -0.59 -16.12
N ILE A 61 1.42 0.51 -16.10
CA ILE A 61 1.15 1.30 -14.90
C ILE A 61 -0.26 1.00 -14.45
N SER A 62 -0.50 0.89 -13.15
CA SER A 62 -1.81 0.91 -12.53
C SER A 62 -1.90 2.02 -11.49
N VAL A 63 -3.10 2.56 -11.31
CA VAL A 63 -3.39 3.60 -10.32
C VAL A 63 -4.65 3.24 -9.55
N GLY A 64 -4.71 3.65 -8.29
CA GLY A 64 -5.91 3.43 -7.51
C GLY A 64 -5.77 3.91 -6.07
N ALA A 65 -6.46 3.22 -5.17
CA ALA A 65 -6.58 3.62 -3.79
C ALA A 65 -6.35 2.46 -2.84
N PHE A 66 -5.98 2.77 -1.60
CA PHE A 66 -5.82 1.81 -0.53
C PHE A 66 -6.52 2.29 0.74
N PHE A 67 -6.90 1.31 1.57
CA PHE A 67 -7.43 1.52 2.90
C PHE A 67 -6.90 0.43 3.82
N ASP A 68 -6.30 0.81 4.93
CA ASP A 68 -5.83 -0.10 5.98
C ASP A 68 -6.36 0.33 7.35
N TYR A 69 -6.69 -0.68 8.15
CA TYR A 69 -7.21 -0.58 9.49
C TYR A 69 -6.29 -1.39 10.42
N ALA A 70 -5.75 -0.75 11.47
CA ALA A 70 -5.07 -1.47 12.55
C ALA A 70 -5.70 -1.09 13.88
N ARG A 71 -5.77 -2.05 14.80
CA ARG A 71 -6.21 -1.81 16.17
C ARG A 71 -5.22 -2.40 17.15
N TYR A 72 -4.90 -1.61 18.16
CA TYR A 72 -4.06 -1.99 19.29
C TYR A 72 -4.77 -1.67 20.59
N GLY A 73 -4.59 -2.47 21.63
CA GLY A 73 -5.13 -2.20 22.96
C GLY A 73 -4.85 -3.33 23.92
N GLU A 74 -4.71 -3.00 25.20
CA GLU A 74 -4.55 -3.98 26.28
C GLU A 74 -5.78 -3.98 27.19
N ASN A 75 -6.08 -5.14 27.75
CA ASN A 75 -7.08 -5.30 28.80
C ASN A 75 -6.36 -5.71 30.07
N TYR A 76 -6.27 -4.81 31.06
CA TYR A 76 -5.68 -5.12 32.35
C TYR A 76 -6.58 -4.64 33.49
N ALA A 77 -6.95 -5.57 34.38
CA ALA A 77 -7.67 -5.29 35.63
C ALA A 77 -8.92 -4.38 35.51
N GLY A 78 -9.73 -4.54 34.47
CA GLY A 78 -10.98 -3.77 34.27
C GLY A 78 -10.82 -2.47 33.49
N TYR A 79 -9.59 -2.05 33.18
CA TYR A 79 -9.31 -0.91 32.30
C TYR A 79 -9.19 -1.37 30.84
N LYS A 80 -9.93 -0.72 29.94
CA LYS A 80 -9.96 -1.05 28.51
C LYS A 80 -9.58 0.18 27.70
N TRP A 81 -8.39 0.17 27.12
CA TRP A 81 -7.94 1.20 26.18
C TRP A 81 -7.71 0.61 24.80
N HIS A 82 -8.01 1.37 23.76
CA HIS A 82 -7.66 0.97 22.41
C HIS A 82 -7.32 2.16 21.52
N TYR A 83 -6.31 1.97 20.68
CA TYR A 83 -6.00 2.84 19.56
C TYR A 83 -6.47 2.19 18.27
N THR A 84 -7.16 2.98 17.47
CA THR A 84 -7.55 2.65 16.11
C THR A 84 -6.73 3.52 15.17
N PHE A 85 -6.09 2.88 14.19
CA PHE A 85 -5.34 3.53 13.15
C PHE A 85 -6.01 3.25 11.81
N LEU A 86 -6.30 4.32 11.09
CA LEU A 86 -6.84 4.29 9.74
C LEU A 86 -5.81 4.88 8.78
N TYR A 87 -5.56 4.18 7.70
CA TYR A 87 -4.66 4.60 6.64
C TYR A 87 -5.47 4.59 5.35
N PHE A 88 -5.45 5.67 4.59
CA PHE A 88 -6.11 5.70 3.30
C PHE A 88 -5.44 6.68 2.36
N GLY A 89 -5.52 6.42 1.07
CA GLY A 89 -4.87 7.28 0.07
C GLY A 89 -4.88 6.69 -1.33
N GLY A 90 -4.08 7.31 -2.18
CA GLY A 90 -3.82 6.86 -3.54
C GLY A 90 -2.56 6.02 -3.63
N ARG A 91 -2.51 5.12 -4.60
CA ARG A 91 -1.30 4.35 -4.97
C ARG A 91 -1.16 4.25 -6.48
N ALA A 92 0.08 4.14 -6.93
CA ALA A 92 0.42 3.84 -8.31
C ALA A 92 1.47 2.73 -8.32
N SER A 93 1.31 1.77 -9.22
CA SER A 93 2.20 0.62 -9.35
C SER A 93 2.64 0.44 -10.79
N TYR A 94 3.90 0.07 -10.98
CA TYR A 94 4.46 -0.36 -12.25
C TYR A 94 4.62 -1.89 -12.22
N HIS A 95 4.14 -2.56 -13.26
CA HIS A 95 4.18 -4.01 -13.42
C HIS A 95 5.43 -4.37 -14.22
N ALA A 96 6.39 -5.00 -13.55
CA ALA A 96 7.76 -5.19 -14.00
C ALA A 96 8.03 -6.57 -14.60
N ASN A 97 6.98 -7.34 -14.95
CA ASN A 97 7.10 -8.66 -15.56
C ASN A 97 8.06 -8.67 -16.76
N GLU A 98 7.92 -7.69 -17.63
CA GLU A 98 8.78 -7.53 -18.81
C GLU A 98 10.23 -7.21 -18.44
N LEU A 99 10.45 -6.32 -17.47
CA LEU A 99 11.79 -5.93 -17.00
C LEU A 99 12.56 -7.13 -16.45
N PHE A 100 11.85 -8.08 -15.83
CA PHE A 100 12.43 -9.31 -15.28
C PHE A 100 12.34 -10.53 -16.21
N GLY A 101 11.86 -10.37 -17.44
CA GLY A 101 11.71 -11.48 -18.40
C GLY A 101 10.76 -12.58 -17.94
N ILE A 102 9.74 -12.24 -17.15
CA ILE A 102 8.76 -13.19 -16.62
C ILE A 102 7.71 -13.46 -17.70
N SER A 103 7.77 -14.63 -18.33
CA SER A 103 6.79 -15.07 -19.34
C SER A 103 5.53 -15.71 -18.76
N ASN A 104 5.45 -15.87 -17.43
CA ASN A 104 4.33 -16.52 -16.78
C ASN A 104 3.18 -15.53 -16.55
N GLU A 105 2.11 -15.66 -17.32
CA GLU A 105 0.94 -14.79 -17.22
C GLU A 105 0.23 -14.84 -15.85
N LYS A 106 0.46 -15.88 -15.06
CA LYS A 106 -0.10 -16.03 -13.71
C LYS A 106 0.67 -15.24 -12.66
N LEU A 107 1.95 -14.94 -12.90
CA LEU A 107 2.78 -14.21 -11.96
C LEU A 107 2.88 -12.76 -12.39
N ASP A 108 2.60 -11.84 -11.48
CA ASP A 108 2.70 -10.39 -11.71
C ASP A 108 3.54 -9.76 -10.61
N VAL A 109 4.74 -9.30 -10.98
CA VAL A 109 5.68 -8.61 -10.10
C VAL A 109 5.54 -7.12 -10.33
N TYR A 110 5.33 -6.36 -9.26
CA TYR A 110 5.05 -4.94 -9.35
C TYR A 110 5.75 -4.15 -8.24
N GLY A 111 6.02 -2.89 -8.52
CA GLY A 111 6.59 -1.94 -7.55
C GLY A 111 5.99 -0.57 -7.74
N GLY A 112 5.84 0.20 -6.67
CA GLY A 112 5.08 1.43 -6.73
C GLY A 112 5.20 2.31 -5.50
N LEU A 113 4.49 3.43 -5.57
CA LEU A 113 4.44 4.45 -4.53
C LEU A 113 3.00 4.63 -4.07
N SER A 114 2.86 5.01 -2.80
CA SER A 114 1.58 5.38 -2.21
C SER A 114 1.70 6.73 -1.50
N LEU A 115 0.63 7.50 -1.55
CA LEU A 115 0.48 8.76 -0.84
C LEU A 115 -0.89 8.77 -0.18
N GLY A 116 -0.90 9.01 1.13
CA GLY A 116 -2.15 8.98 1.89
C GLY A 116 -2.08 9.74 3.19
N PHE A 117 -3.10 9.54 4.00
CA PHE A 117 -3.26 10.12 5.32
C PHE A 117 -3.43 9.02 6.35
N ARG A 118 -2.85 9.26 7.53
CA ARG A 118 -3.09 8.49 8.74
C ARG A 118 -4.06 9.25 9.62
N SER A 119 -5.13 8.58 10.04
CA SER A 119 -6.03 9.06 11.09
C SER A 119 -5.93 8.15 12.30
N VAL A 120 -5.77 8.74 13.49
CA VAL A 120 -5.63 7.98 14.75
C VAL A 120 -6.76 8.36 15.68
N SER A 121 -7.41 7.36 16.26
CA SER A 121 -8.51 7.54 17.21
C SER A 121 -8.27 6.72 18.47
N TYR A 122 -8.38 7.37 19.63
CA TYR A 122 -8.29 6.76 20.95
C TYR A 122 -9.68 6.68 21.60
N LYS A 123 -10.01 5.57 22.28
CA LYS A 123 -11.16 5.51 23.19
C LYS A 123 -10.83 4.73 24.46
N ASP A 124 -11.51 5.11 25.54
CA ASP A 124 -11.39 4.55 26.90
C ASP A 124 -12.79 4.46 27.55
N ASN A 125 -12.95 3.61 28.57
CA ASN A 125 -14.23 3.28 29.22
C ASN A 125 -14.49 4.06 30.53
N SER A 126 -13.60 4.98 30.92
CA SER A 126 -13.62 5.66 32.22
C SER A 126 -14.33 7.02 32.25
N GLY A 127 -14.94 7.50 31.15
CA GLY A 127 -15.68 8.77 31.14
C GLY A 127 -14.86 10.02 31.47
N TYR A 128 -13.54 9.89 31.63
CA TYR A 128 -12.63 11.00 31.82
C TYR A 128 -12.35 11.64 30.46
N TYR A 129 -13.11 12.69 30.16
CA TYR A 129 -12.87 13.63 29.08
C TYR A 129 -11.74 14.59 29.49
N ASN A 130 -10.57 14.05 29.81
CA ASN A 130 -9.38 14.85 30.07
C ASN A 130 -8.56 14.88 28.79
N ASP A 131 -8.12 16.09 28.41
CA ASP A 131 -7.28 16.44 27.27
C ASP A 131 -5.97 15.62 27.24
N TYR A 132 -6.07 14.33 26.94
CA TYR A 132 -4.93 13.45 26.86
C TYR A 132 -4.24 13.74 25.54
N TYR A 133 -3.09 14.39 25.65
CA TYR A 133 -2.13 14.66 24.59
C TYR A 133 -2.04 13.43 23.67
N ASN A 134 -2.64 13.51 22.48
CA ASN A 134 -2.54 12.45 21.49
C ASN A 134 -1.15 12.55 20.84
N PRO A 135 -0.19 11.65 21.14
CA PRO A 135 1.15 11.73 20.56
C PRO A 135 1.14 11.36 19.06
N TYR A 136 0.01 10.89 18.54
CA TYR A 136 -0.18 10.52 17.15
C TYR A 136 -1.08 11.52 16.44
N THR A 137 -0.45 12.54 15.86
CA THR A 137 -1.13 13.51 14.99
C THR A 137 -1.49 12.86 13.65
N ASN A 138 -2.61 13.31 13.06
CA ASN A 138 -2.93 13.03 11.66
C ASN A 138 -1.73 13.43 10.79
N SER A 139 -1.25 12.51 9.98
CA SER A 139 -0.02 12.71 9.22
C SER A 139 -0.16 12.25 7.79
N LEU A 140 0.50 12.96 6.88
CA LEU A 140 0.74 12.45 5.53
C LEU A 140 1.64 11.21 5.60
N ILE A 141 1.36 10.24 4.74
CA ILE A 141 2.15 9.03 4.58
C ILE A 141 2.63 8.98 3.15
N LEU A 142 3.94 8.91 2.99
CA LEU A 142 4.57 8.44 1.77
C LEU A 142 4.94 6.98 1.96
N GLY A 143 4.44 6.14 1.06
CA GLY A 143 4.76 4.73 1.06
C GLY A 143 5.44 4.31 -0.24
N LEU A 144 6.24 3.26 -0.11
CA LEU A 144 6.87 2.55 -1.21
C LEU A 144 6.48 1.09 -1.05
N HIS A 145 6.09 0.43 -2.13
CA HIS A 145 5.72 -0.99 -2.08
C HIS A 145 6.32 -1.74 -3.26
N ALA A 146 6.66 -3.00 -3.03
CA ALA A 146 7.10 -3.94 -4.04
C ALA A 146 6.50 -5.30 -3.69
N GLY A 147 5.88 -5.95 -4.67
CA GLY A 147 5.15 -7.19 -4.41
C GLY A 147 5.06 -8.09 -5.62
N ALA A 148 4.53 -9.28 -5.37
CA ALA A 148 4.21 -10.25 -6.38
C ALA A 148 2.78 -10.78 -6.13
N ARG A 149 2.00 -10.91 -7.20
CA ARG A 149 0.70 -11.57 -7.23
C ARG A 149 0.84 -12.85 -8.03
N TYR A 150 0.30 -13.95 -7.52
CA TYR A 150 0.22 -15.22 -8.24
C TYR A 150 -1.24 -15.65 -8.40
N MET A 151 -1.70 -15.68 -9.65
CA MET A 151 -3.05 -16.03 -10.03
C MET A 151 -3.24 -17.55 -10.03
N LEU A 152 -4.04 -18.05 -9.09
CA LEU A 152 -4.42 -19.46 -8.97
C LEU A 152 -5.47 -19.84 -10.02
N SER A 153 -6.29 -18.86 -10.41
CA SER A 153 -7.32 -18.92 -11.44
C SER A 153 -7.35 -17.63 -12.25
N GLU A 154 -8.18 -17.55 -13.29
CA GLU A 154 -8.35 -16.33 -14.10
C GLU A 154 -8.79 -15.11 -13.28
N LYS A 155 -9.49 -15.33 -12.15
CA LYS A 155 -10.10 -14.26 -11.34
C LYS A 155 -9.51 -14.11 -9.94
N VAL A 156 -8.89 -15.15 -9.38
CA VAL A 156 -8.45 -15.14 -7.97
C VAL A 156 -7.04 -15.70 -7.82
N GLY A 157 -6.25 -15.06 -6.97
CA GLY A 157 -4.87 -15.40 -6.66
C GLY A 157 -4.48 -15.01 -5.25
N GLY A 158 -3.21 -15.29 -4.92
CA GLY A 158 -2.57 -14.78 -3.71
C GLY A 158 -1.64 -13.62 -4.04
N PHE A 159 -1.33 -12.78 -3.06
CA PHE A 159 -0.27 -11.78 -3.21
C PHE A 159 0.59 -11.66 -1.96
N ALA A 160 1.82 -11.24 -2.18
CA ALA A 160 2.77 -10.85 -1.15
C ALA A 160 3.38 -9.50 -1.53
N GLU A 161 3.36 -8.54 -0.61
CA GLU A 161 3.83 -7.18 -0.84
C GLU A 161 4.70 -6.76 0.35
N VAL A 162 5.94 -6.39 0.08
CA VAL A 162 6.77 -5.67 1.05
C VAL A 162 6.62 -4.18 0.83
N GLY A 163 6.66 -3.41 1.91
CA GLY A 163 6.51 -1.97 1.77
C GLY A 163 6.97 -1.18 2.96
N TYR A 164 7.00 0.13 2.76
CA TYR A 164 7.21 1.15 3.77
C TYR A 164 5.98 2.05 3.78
N GLY A 165 5.50 2.44 4.97
CA GLY A 165 4.32 3.30 5.15
C GLY A 165 3.28 2.71 6.11
N VAL A 166 2.72 1.54 5.77
CA VAL A 166 1.68 0.86 6.58
C VAL A 166 2.24 -0.35 7.34
N ALA A 167 2.75 -1.34 6.61
CA ALA A 167 3.31 -2.59 7.15
C ALA A 167 4.54 -3.01 6.35
N ALA A 168 5.47 -3.72 7.00
CA ALA A 168 6.70 -4.21 6.38
C ALA A 168 6.43 -5.29 5.33
N LEU A 169 5.51 -6.21 5.67
CA LEU A 169 5.06 -7.28 4.79
C LEU A 169 3.53 -7.34 4.81
N ARG A 170 2.92 -7.62 3.69
CA ARG A 170 1.48 -7.81 3.53
C ARG A 170 1.21 -9.04 2.70
N LEU A 171 0.35 -9.92 3.21
CA LEU A 171 -0.02 -11.18 2.57
C LEU A 171 -1.52 -11.25 2.44
N GLY A 172 -2.03 -11.80 1.35
CA GLY A 172 -3.46 -11.96 1.20
C GLY A 172 -3.91 -12.50 -0.15
N VAL A 173 -5.15 -12.16 -0.47
CA VAL A 173 -5.82 -12.58 -1.71
C VAL A 173 -5.94 -11.41 -2.66
N THR A 174 -5.86 -11.72 -3.95
CA THR A 174 -6.08 -10.76 -5.03
C THR A 174 -7.17 -11.27 -5.96
N ALA A 175 -8.03 -10.37 -6.41
CA ALA A 175 -9.03 -10.64 -7.42
C ALA A 175 -8.77 -9.78 -8.66
N LYS A 176 -8.85 -10.41 -9.83
CA LYS A 176 -8.63 -9.80 -11.15
C LYS A 176 -9.94 -9.75 -11.94
N PHE A 177 -10.25 -8.59 -12.52
CA PHE A 177 -11.45 -8.33 -13.32
C PHE A 177 -11.18 -7.48 -14.55
#